data_AF-A0A2Z3JBD0-F1
#
_entry.id   AF-A0A2Z3JBD0-F1
#
_cell.length_a   1.000
_cell.length_b   1.000
_cell.length_c   1.000
_cell.angle_alpha   90.00
_cell.angle_beta   90.00
_cell.angle_gamma   90.00
#
_symmetry.space_group_name_H-M   'P 1'
#
loop_
_entity.id
_entity.type
_entity.pdbx_description
1 polymer ?
#
loop_
_entity_poly.entity_id
_entity_poly.type
_entity_poly.pdbx_seq_one_letter_code
_entity_poly.pdbx_strand_id
1 'polypeptide(L)'
;MALPPTATVKIREVLRRAQQRARDTNRTQQVQIGEDLYCRIAPGGRRFLLFSLDSEPERSVAEAVAQALNLKTPEYGWHQGATLRSLTVIDTSAPAPTFPDALENEVPPPEAP
;
A
#
# COMPACT_ATOMS: atom_id res chain seq x y z
N MET A 1 23.16 -31.94 19.93
CA MET A 1 21.94 -31.15 19.61
C MET A 1 21.97 -30.85 18.12
N ALA A 2 20.95 -31.25 17.36
CA ALA A 2 20.85 -30.90 15.95
C ALA A 2 20.47 -29.43 15.81
N LEU A 3 21.12 -28.69 14.91
CA LEU A 3 20.74 -27.31 14.60
C LEU A 3 19.32 -27.33 14.02
N PRO A 4 18.43 -26.41 14.44
CA PRO A 4 17.10 -26.30 13.84
C PRO A 4 17.25 -26.00 12.33
N PRO A 5 16.35 -26.54 11.49
CA PRO A 5 16.47 -26.39 10.04
C PRO A 5 16.35 -24.91 9.63
N THR A 6 17.26 -24.47 8.76
CA THR A 6 17.20 -23.14 8.15
C THR A 6 15.97 -23.03 7.24
N ALA A 7 15.02 -22.18 7.61
CA ALA A 7 13.83 -21.91 6.80
C ALA A 7 14.02 -20.63 5.98
N THR A 8 14.03 -20.76 4.65
CA THR A 8 14.08 -19.60 3.74
C THR A 8 12.67 -19.07 3.48
N VAL A 9 12.42 -17.81 3.84
CA VAL A 9 11.15 -17.12 3.53
C VAL A 9 11.35 -16.21 2.32
N LYS A 10 10.53 -16.40 1.28
CA LYS A 10 10.57 -15.54 0.09
C LYS A 10 9.91 -14.19 0.42
N ILE A 11 10.51 -13.08 -0.01
CA ILE A 11 9.93 -11.75 0.23
C ILE A 11 8.51 -11.60 -0.33
N ARG A 12 8.22 -12.25 -1.47
CA ARG A 12 6.87 -12.29 -2.07
C ARG A 12 5.84 -12.90 -1.12
N GLU A 13 6.23 -13.90 -0.34
CA GLU A 13 5.34 -14.53 0.66
C GLU A 13 5.09 -13.58 1.84
N VAL A 14 6.11 -12.85 2.29
CA VAL A 14 5.96 -11.83 3.33
C VAL A 14 4.96 -10.76 2.89
N LEU A 15 5.08 -10.27 1.66
CA LEU A 15 4.17 -9.28 1.08
C LEU A 15 2.71 -9.79 1.01
N ARG A 16 2.51 -11.04 0.57
CA ARG A 16 1.17 -11.66 0.52
C ARG A 16 0.56 -11.83 1.91
N ARG A 17 1.35 -12.26 2.89
CA ARG A 17 0.88 -12.37 4.29
C ARG A 17 0.52 -11.01 4.86
N ALA A 18 1.30 -9.97 4.58
CA ALA A 18 0.98 -8.61 4.96
C ALA A 18 -0.31 -8.12 4.28
N GLN A 19 -0.52 -8.41 2.99
CA GLN A 19 -1.76 -8.08 2.28
C GLN A 19 -2.97 -8.79 2.88
N GLN A 20 -2.85 -10.08 3.17
CA GLN A 20 -3.93 -10.85 3.80
C GLN A 20 -4.27 -10.27 5.18
N ARG A 21 -3.24 -10.00 5.99
CA ARG A 21 -3.43 -9.39 7.31
C ARG A 21 -4.04 -7.99 7.23
N ALA A 22 -3.70 -7.20 6.21
CA ALA A 22 -4.30 -5.89 5.97
C ALA A 22 -5.80 -5.99 5.64
N ARG A 23 -6.22 -7.09 4.98
CA ARG A 23 -7.65 -7.41 4.73
C ARG A 23 -8.33 -7.87 6.01
N ASP A 24 -7.76 -8.84 6.70
CA ASP A 24 -8.38 -9.49 7.86
C ASP A 24 -8.54 -8.54 9.05
N THR A 25 -7.54 -7.67 9.27
CA THR A 25 -7.53 -6.75 10.43
C THR A 25 -8.06 -5.36 10.10
N ASN A 26 -8.30 -5.07 8.81
CA ASN A 26 -8.60 -3.74 8.30
C ASN A 26 -7.61 -2.65 8.80
N ARG A 27 -6.33 -3.02 8.96
CA ARG A 27 -5.26 -2.12 9.41
C ARG A 27 -4.14 -2.09 8.40
N THR A 28 -3.53 -0.92 8.22
CA THR A 28 -2.32 -0.75 7.43
C THR A 28 -1.22 -1.69 7.91
N GLN A 29 -0.59 -2.40 6.99
CA GLN A 29 0.58 -3.22 7.26
C GLN A 29 1.81 -2.57 6.63
N GLN A 30 2.88 -2.42 7.40
CA GLN A 30 4.16 -1.91 6.89
C GLN A 30 5.16 -3.05 6.84
N VAL A 31 5.82 -3.22 5.70
CA VAL A 31 6.87 -4.20 5.47
C VAL A 31 8.13 -3.46 5.05
N GLN A 32 9.22 -3.65 5.78
CA GLN A 32 10.54 -3.22 5.34
C GLN A 32 11.07 -4.28 4.36
N ILE A 33 11.46 -3.85 3.16
CA ILE A 33 11.89 -4.73 2.07
C ILE A 33 13.34 -4.50 1.64
N GLY A 34 13.97 -3.44 2.15
CA GLY A 34 15.39 -3.12 2.01
C GLY A 34 15.87 -2.34 3.23
N GLU A 35 17.11 -1.83 3.19
CA GLU A 35 17.71 -1.06 4.29
C GLU A 35 16.85 0.16 4.63
N ASP A 36 16.54 0.97 3.62
CA ASP A 36 15.71 2.18 3.78
C ASP A 36 14.40 2.13 2.99
N LEU A 37 14.05 0.97 2.42
CA LEU A 37 12.90 0.80 1.54
C LEU A 37 11.72 0.12 2.25
N TYR A 38 10.57 0.79 2.23
CA TYR A 38 9.36 0.39 2.94
C TYR A 38 8.15 0.31 2.02
N CYS A 39 7.32 -0.71 2.24
CA CYS A 39 6.03 -0.91 1.59
C CYS A 39 4.92 -0.85 2.63
N ARG A 40 4.02 0.13 2.51
CA ARG A 40 2.80 0.26 3.31
C ARG A 40 1.60 -0.22 2.53
N ILE A 41 1.05 -1.36 2.91
CA ILE A 41 -0.17 -1.91 2.33
C ILE A 41 -1.35 -1.36 3.13
N ALA A 42 -2.24 -0.64 2.46
CA ALA A 42 -3.40 -0.05 3.11
C ALA A 42 -4.45 -1.12 3.49
N PRO A 43 -5.40 -0.78 4.36
CA PRO A 43 -6.55 -1.64 4.68
C PRO A 43 -7.26 -2.11 3.40
N GLY A 44 -7.74 -3.36 3.42
CA GLY A 44 -8.34 -4.00 2.24
C GLY A 44 -7.34 -4.56 1.22
N GLY A 45 -6.03 -4.25 1.35
CA GLY A 45 -4.97 -4.92 0.60
C GLY A 45 -5.04 -4.75 -0.92
N ARG A 46 -5.59 -3.63 -1.39
CA ARG A 46 -5.73 -3.30 -2.83
C ARG A 46 -4.89 -2.10 -3.29
N ARG A 47 -4.26 -1.42 -2.33
CA ARG A 47 -3.35 -0.31 -2.61
C ARG A 47 -2.15 -0.38 -1.66
N PHE A 48 -1.01 0.09 -2.12
CA PHE A 48 0.17 0.24 -1.29
C PHE A 48 0.95 1.51 -1.62
N LEU A 49 1.75 1.96 -0.66
CA LEU A 49 2.70 3.05 -0.81
C LEU A 49 4.10 2.50 -0.66
N LEU A 50 4.93 2.69 -1.67
CA LEU A 50 6.36 2.41 -1.64
C LEU A 50 7.11 3.71 -1.35
N PHE A 51 7.98 3.74 -0.35
CA PHE A 51 8.78 4.91 -0.04
C PHE A 51 10.15 4.49 0.49
N SER A 52 11.15 5.33 0.21
CA SER A 52 12.51 5.18 0.74
C SER A 52 12.87 6.40 1.57
N LEU A 53 13.66 6.19 2.65
CA LEU A 53 14.07 7.28 3.56
C LEU A 53 15.22 8.10 2.97
N ASP A 54 16.16 7.45 2.30
CA ASP A 54 17.40 8.07 1.81
C ASP A 54 17.43 8.28 0.30
N SER A 55 16.51 7.67 -0.45
CA SER A 55 16.52 7.68 -1.91
C SER A 55 15.12 7.73 -2.52
N GLU A 56 15.06 7.89 -3.84
CA GLU A 56 13.82 7.72 -4.59
C GLU A 56 13.56 6.24 -4.82
N PRO A 57 12.38 5.70 -4.48
CA PRO A 57 12.08 4.30 -4.71
C PRO A 57 12.00 4.02 -6.22
N GLU A 58 12.64 2.93 -6.67
CA GLU A 58 12.59 2.55 -8.07
C GLU A 58 11.20 2.03 -8.49
N ARG A 59 10.75 2.44 -9.68
CA ARG A 59 9.51 1.94 -10.28
C ARG A 59 9.54 0.42 -10.50
N SER A 60 10.70 -0.14 -10.85
CA SER A 60 10.92 -1.59 -11.01
C SER A 60 10.51 -2.37 -9.75
N VAL A 61 10.79 -1.82 -8.58
CA VAL A 61 10.44 -2.43 -7.29
C VAL A 61 8.94 -2.32 -7.02
N ALA A 62 8.33 -1.18 -7.34
CA ALA A 62 6.88 -1.04 -7.23
C ALA A 62 6.14 -2.04 -8.14
N GLU A 63 6.61 -2.26 -9.36
CA GLU A 63 6.07 -3.26 -10.29
C GLU A 63 6.23 -4.69 -9.73
N ALA A 64 7.40 -5.01 -9.17
CA ALA A 64 7.64 -6.30 -8.53
C ALA A 64 6.72 -6.54 -7.31
N VAL A 65 6.48 -5.51 -6.50
CA VAL A 65 5.54 -5.56 -5.36
C VAL A 65 4.11 -5.73 -5.86
N ALA A 66 3.68 -4.96 -6.87
CA ALA A 66 2.34 -5.09 -7.47
C ALA A 66 2.08 -6.50 -8.00
N GLN A 67 3.06 -7.09 -8.68
CA GLN A 67 3.02 -8.49 -9.12
C GLN A 67 2.94 -9.47 -7.94
N ALA A 68 3.72 -9.26 -6.88
CA ALA A 68 3.69 -10.11 -5.69
C ALA A 68 2.33 -10.09 -4.98
N LEU A 69 1.69 -8.91 -4.96
CA LEU A 69 0.35 -8.65 -4.41
C LEU A 69 -0.79 -9.04 -5.37
N ASN A 70 -0.46 -9.50 -6.58
CA ASN A 70 -1.41 -9.92 -7.61
C ASN A 70 -2.44 -8.83 -7.96
N LEU A 71 -1.98 -7.57 -8.04
CA LEU A 71 -2.83 -6.45 -8.48
C LEU A 71 -3.09 -6.58 -9.98
N LYS A 72 -4.35 -6.46 -10.40
CA LYS A 72 -4.76 -6.75 -11.79
C LYS A 72 -4.54 -5.56 -12.72
N THR A 73 -4.91 -4.35 -12.30
CA THR A 73 -4.67 -3.11 -13.06
C THR A 73 -3.99 -2.08 -12.16
N PRO A 74 -2.68 -2.25 -11.87
CA PRO A 74 -1.94 -1.33 -11.02
C PRO A 74 -1.73 0.01 -11.72
N GLU A 75 -2.23 1.09 -11.12
CA GLU A 75 -1.90 2.46 -11.47
C GLU A 75 -0.83 3.01 -10.53
N TYR A 76 0.13 3.74 -11.08
CA TYR A 76 1.28 4.25 -10.35
C TYR A 76 1.18 5.78 -10.24
N GLY A 77 1.06 6.29 -9.02
CA GLY A 77 1.02 7.72 -8.70
C GLY A 77 2.25 8.13 -7.91
N TRP A 78 2.99 9.13 -8.38
CA TRP A 78 4.10 9.70 -7.64
C TRP A 78 3.60 10.73 -6.63
N HIS A 79 4.10 10.64 -5.41
CA HIS A 79 3.90 11.66 -4.37
C HIS A 79 5.26 12.08 -3.82
N GLN A 80 5.59 13.35 -4.03
CA GLN A 80 6.75 14.00 -3.42
C GLN A 80 6.26 14.84 -2.25
N GLY A 81 6.43 14.34 -1.02
CA GLY A 81 6.27 15.15 0.18
C GLY A 81 7.50 16.04 0.42
N ALA A 82 7.41 16.96 1.38
CA ALA A 82 8.53 17.83 1.77
C ALA A 82 9.77 17.05 2.26
N THR A 83 9.60 15.80 2.72
CA THR A 83 10.65 14.99 3.34
C THR A 83 10.80 13.59 2.76
N LEU A 84 9.88 13.11 1.92
CA LEU A 84 9.87 11.72 1.43
C LEU A 84 9.39 11.65 -0.03
N ARG A 85 10.13 10.89 -0.85
CA ARG A 85 9.72 10.49 -2.20
C ARG A 85 9.01 9.15 -2.12
N SER A 86 7.79 9.08 -2.64
CA SER A 86 6.96 7.90 -2.53
C SER A 86 6.17 7.62 -3.81
N LEU A 87 5.91 6.34 -4.05
CA LEU A 87 5.18 5.84 -5.19
C LEU A 87 3.98 5.04 -4.69
N THR A 88 2.78 5.57 -4.93
CA THR A 88 1.52 4.93 -4.60
C THR A 88 1.11 4.02 -5.74
N VAL A 89 0.66 2.82 -5.41
CA VAL A 89 0.08 1.87 -6.37
C VAL A 89 -1.32 1.47 -5.95
N ILE A 90 -2.28 1.59 -6.86
CA ILE A 90 -3.70 1.28 -6.64
C ILE A 90 -4.15 0.27 -7.70
N ASP A 91 -4.86 -0.77 -7.29
CA ASP A 91 -5.53 -1.69 -8.23
C ASP A 91 -6.92 -1.14 -8.61
N THR A 92 -7.09 -0.73 -9.86
CA THR A 92 -8.35 -0.15 -10.38
C THR A 92 -9.35 -1.18 -10.90
N SER A 93 -9.03 -2.48 -10.83
CA SER A 93 -9.85 -3.57 -11.37
C SER A 93 -11.16 -3.79 -10.60
N ALA A 94 -11.39 -3.07 -9.50
CA ALA A 94 -12.60 -3.15 -8.69
C ALA A 94 -13.12 -1.75 -8.38
N PRO A 95 -14.45 -1.56 -8.26
CA PRO A 95 -15.03 -0.26 -7.97
C PRO A 95 -14.40 0.33 -6.70
N ALA A 96 -14.12 1.64 -6.74
CA ALA A 96 -13.60 2.39 -5.62
C ALA A 96 -14.45 2.06 -4.37
N PRO A 97 -13.84 1.67 -3.22
CA PRO A 97 -14.61 1.61 -2.01
C PRO A 97 -15.15 3.01 -1.75
N THR A 98 -16.48 3.13 -1.80
CA THR A 98 -17.21 4.31 -1.34
C THR A 98 -16.87 4.46 0.12
N PHE A 99 -15.96 5.37 0.43
CA PHE A 99 -15.88 5.89 1.79
C PHE A 99 -17.16 6.71 1.99
N PRO A 100 -17.85 6.61 3.15
CA PRO A 100 -18.80 7.63 3.52
C PRO A 100 -18.02 8.95 3.60
N ASP A 101 -18.45 9.91 2.80
CA ASP A 101 -17.93 11.27 2.75
C ASP A 101 -18.21 11.93 4.10
N ALA A 102 -17.31 11.74 5.07
CA ALA A 102 -17.47 12.33 6.41
C ALA A 102 -17.08 13.83 6.44
N LEU A 103 -17.09 14.51 5.29
CA LEU A 103 -16.78 15.94 5.16
C LEU A 103 -17.66 16.70 4.15
N GLU A 104 -18.83 16.17 3.75
CA GLU A 104 -19.91 17.05 3.30
C GLU A 104 -20.52 17.70 4.54
N ASN A 105 -19.92 18.81 4.96
CA ASN A 105 -20.61 19.78 5.80
C ASN A 105 -21.93 20.13 5.09
N GLU A 106 -23.04 19.86 5.76
CA GLU A 106 -24.34 20.46 5.50
C GLU A 106 -24.13 21.96 5.26
N VAL A 107 -24.20 22.39 4.00
CA VAL A 107 -24.48 23.78 3.67
C VAL A 107 -26.01 23.85 3.70
N PRO A 108 -26.64 24.46 4.72
CA PRO A 108 -28.07 24.67 4.68
C PRO A 108 -28.40 25.55 3.46
N PRO A 109 -29.52 25.27 2.77
CA PRO A 109 -29.89 26.03 1.57
C PRO A 109 -30.05 27.51 1.92
N PRO A 110 -29.73 28.43 1.00
CA PRO A 110 -30.02 29.84 1.22
C PRO A 110 -31.54 30.01 1.32
N GLU A 111 -32.02 30.58 2.43
CA GLU A 111 -33.38 31.10 2.52
C GLU A 111 -33.60 32.07 1.34
N ALA A 112 -34.53 31.71 0.46
CA ALA A 112 -35.00 32.55 -0.63
C ALA A 112 -35.86 33.71 -0.06
N PRO A 113 -35.91 34.87 -0.74
CA PRO A 113 -36.23 36.18 -0.16
C PRO A 113 -37.67 36.36 0.31
#